data_AF-M2QD53-F1
#
_entry.id   AF-M2QD53-F1
#
_cell.length_a   1.000
_cell.length_b   1.000
_cell.length_c   1.000
_cell.angle_alpha   90.00
_cell.angle_beta   90.00
_cell.angle_gamma   90.00
#
_symmetry.space_group_name_H-M   'P 1'
#
loop_
_entity.id
_entity.type
_entity.pdbx_description
1 polymer ?
#
loop_
_entity_poly.entity_id
_entity_poly.type
_entity_poly.pdbx_seq_one_letter_code
_entity_poly.pdbx_strand_id
1 'polypeptide(L)'
;MVVLFVIGIVPGFVAAFVGRWAAEGMAGGHDLRAVISVSDSTTTEGQDGPHVAYETLAVTEDGRALELPTGKAFGLAEPVVVRLSSLTGRVLSVRGAAGIVEVHHPGEKIAAMSIGGALLVLGAVVVFSAVRPVTARKSLWFLAGFAFAAYVVLAPLGFGATAYREAAEPVPNLWEHRREAWGPPPVIGKGQAAVSGESAVRVLESRSEPPEGAEVWLSGFHVLTLRIEASRMGDTALELSADEHGAPRRVKDCAGVPGAFDGSTGLVCFVVPPGYQPKYLVVGKLDREVLLTLQ
;
A
#
# COMPACT_ATOMS: atom_id res chain seq x y z
N MET A 1 20.89 18.73 40.02
CA MET A 1 21.14 17.57 39.14
C MET A 1 19.98 17.31 38.18
N VAL A 2 18.73 17.21 38.66
CA VAL A 2 17.52 17.00 37.82
C VAL A 2 17.40 18.01 36.67
N VAL A 3 17.64 19.30 36.94
CA VAL A 3 17.60 20.36 35.91
C VAL A 3 18.66 20.17 34.81
N LEU A 4 19.88 19.75 35.15
CA LEU A 4 20.93 19.44 34.17
C LEU A 4 20.63 18.17 33.36
N PHE A 5 19.96 17.20 33.98
CA PHE A 5 19.50 15.97 33.32
C PHE A 5 18.41 16.28 32.27
N VAL A 6 17.46 17.15 32.62
CA VAL A 6 16.41 17.64 31.71
C VAL A 6 17.01 18.48 30.57
N ILE A 7 17.99 19.34 30.86
CA ILE A 7 18.69 20.17 29.84
C ILE A 7 19.51 19.32 28.86
N GLY A 8 20.00 18.14 29.25
CA GLY A 8 20.75 17.26 28.34
C GLY A 8 19.84 16.34 27.51
N ILE A 9 18.84 15.74 28.15
CA ILE A 9 17.97 14.73 27.52
C ILE A 9 17.00 15.37 26.53
N VAL A 10 16.43 16.52 26.88
CA VAL A 10 15.39 17.15 26.05
C VAL A 10 15.95 17.61 24.70
N PRO A 11 17.05 18.36 24.60
CA PRO A 11 17.62 18.74 23.30
C PRO A 11 18.16 17.54 22.53
N GLY A 12 18.71 16.53 23.22
CA GLY A 12 19.15 15.28 22.60
C GLY A 12 17.99 14.53 21.94
N PHE A 13 16.85 14.42 22.65
CA PHE A 13 15.63 13.82 22.12
C PHE A 13 15.07 14.62 20.95
N VAL A 14 15.04 15.96 21.05
CA VAL A 14 14.54 16.81 19.97
C VAL A 14 15.44 16.76 18.73
N ALA A 15 16.77 16.80 18.90
CA ALA A 15 17.71 16.63 17.80
C ALA A 15 17.60 15.24 17.17
N ALA A 16 17.39 14.20 17.97
CA ALA A 16 17.15 12.85 17.48
C ALA A 16 15.86 12.74 16.68
N PHE A 17 14.78 13.31 17.20
CA PHE A 17 13.46 13.30 16.56
C PHE A 17 13.46 14.11 15.25
N VAL A 18 13.90 15.38 15.29
CA VAL A 18 13.96 16.24 14.10
C VAL A 18 14.96 15.70 13.09
N GLY A 19 16.13 15.24 13.54
CA GLY A 19 17.14 14.61 12.70
C GLY A 19 16.60 13.38 11.99
N ARG A 20 15.81 12.54 12.67
CA ARG A 20 15.16 11.37 12.08
C ARG A 20 14.19 11.76 10.97
N TRP A 21 13.26 12.68 11.22
CA TRP A 21 12.27 13.05 10.21
C TRP A 21 12.89 13.81 9.03
N ALA A 22 13.91 14.62 9.28
CA ALA A 22 14.69 15.25 8.23
C ALA A 22 15.43 14.20 7.39
N ALA A 23 16.06 13.21 8.03
CA ALA A 23 16.73 12.11 7.35
C ALA A 23 15.76 11.22 6.55
N GLU A 24 14.60 10.86 7.11
CA GLU A 24 13.56 10.11 6.38
C GLU A 24 13.01 10.90 5.20
N GLY A 25 12.82 12.23 5.35
CA GLY A 25 12.41 13.10 4.25
C GLY A 25 13.46 13.24 3.15
N MET A 26 14.75 13.22 3.51
CA MET A 26 15.88 13.35 2.57
C MET A 26 16.26 12.02 1.90
N ALA A 27 16.20 10.90 2.62
CA ALA A 27 16.56 9.57 2.10
C ALA A 27 15.55 9.05 1.07
N GLY A 28 14.37 9.67 1.01
CA GLY A 28 13.30 9.29 0.10
C GLY A 28 12.70 7.93 0.45
N GLY A 29 12.00 7.35 -0.51
CA GLY A 29 11.45 6.01 -0.40
C GLY A 29 11.58 5.26 -1.71
N HIS A 30 11.41 3.95 -1.64
CA HIS A 30 11.38 3.08 -2.79
C HIS A 30 10.06 2.31 -2.83
N ASP A 31 9.59 2.02 -4.03
CA ASP A 31 8.32 1.35 -4.27
C ASP A 31 8.55 -0.15 -4.46
N LEU A 32 7.71 -0.97 -3.83
CA LEU A 32 7.69 -2.42 -3.99
C LEU A 32 6.31 -2.86 -4.46
N ARG A 33 6.27 -3.73 -5.46
CA ARG A 33 5.04 -4.39 -5.90
C ARG A 33 4.73 -5.53 -4.95
N ALA A 34 3.48 -5.60 -4.54
CA ALA A 34 3.01 -6.61 -3.60
C ALA A 34 1.54 -6.97 -3.82
N VAL A 35 1.09 -8.02 -3.15
CA VAL A 35 -0.29 -8.50 -3.16
C VAL A 35 -0.78 -8.58 -1.73
N ILE A 36 -1.98 -8.05 -1.47
CA ILE A 36 -2.58 -8.09 -0.14
C ILE A 36 -2.88 -9.53 0.28
N SER A 37 -2.40 -9.92 1.45
CA SER A 37 -2.71 -11.18 2.13
C SER A 37 -3.21 -10.91 3.54
N VAL A 38 -3.83 -11.92 4.17
CA VAL A 38 -4.23 -11.88 5.58
C VAL A 38 -3.37 -12.87 6.34
N SER A 39 -2.75 -12.42 7.43
CA SER A 39 -1.92 -13.28 8.28
C SER A 39 -2.72 -13.98 9.36
N ASP A 40 -3.65 -13.26 9.97
CA ASP A 40 -4.34 -13.68 11.17
C ASP A 40 -5.67 -12.92 11.31
N SER A 41 -6.61 -13.52 12.03
CA SER A 41 -7.90 -12.91 12.34
C SER A 41 -8.18 -13.07 13.82
N THR A 42 -8.30 -11.95 14.54
CA THR A 42 -8.74 -11.95 15.93
C THR A 42 -10.23 -11.65 15.98
N THR A 43 -11.04 -12.60 16.44
CA THR A 43 -12.46 -12.36 16.71
C THR A 43 -12.65 -11.98 18.17
N THR A 44 -13.17 -10.79 18.44
CA THR A 44 -13.56 -10.34 19.78
C THR A 44 -15.08 -10.29 19.89
N GLU A 45 -15.63 -10.82 20.98
CA GLU A 45 -17.06 -10.67 21.27
C GLU A 45 -17.33 -9.27 21.85
N GLY A 46 -18.10 -8.46 21.12
CA GLY A 46 -18.56 -7.14 21.57
C GLY A 46 -20.05 -7.13 21.90
N GLN A 47 -20.53 -6.05 22.52
CA GLN A 47 -21.97 -5.84 22.79
C GLN A 47 -22.82 -5.84 21.52
N ASP A 48 -22.23 -5.52 20.36
CA ASP A 48 -22.87 -5.50 19.05
C ASP A 48 -22.60 -6.79 18.23
N GLY A 49 -22.13 -7.86 18.88
CA GLY A 49 -21.78 -9.13 18.26
C GLY A 49 -20.28 -9.29 17.97
N PRO A 50 -19.88 -10.43 17.39
CA PRO A 50 -18.48 -10.74 17.13
C PRO A 50 -17.86 -9.78 16.12
N HIS A 51 -16.72 -9.18 16.49
CA HIS A 51 -15.91 -8.30 15.66
C HIS A 51 -14.62 -9.02 15.27
N VAL A 52 -14.42 -9.24 13.98
CA VAL A 52 -13.17 -9.84 13.47
C VAL A 52 -12.23 -8.75 13.00
N ALA A 53 -11.06 -8.64 13.63
CA ALA A 53 -9.95 -7.81 13.18
C ALA A 53 -8.96 -8.68 12.40
N TYR A 54 -8.65 -8.28 11.17
CA TYR A 54 -7.68 -8.98 10.33
C TYR A 54 -6.35 -8.24 10.37
N GLU A 55 -5.27 -8.97 10.64
CA GLU A 55 -3.92 -8.46 10.41
C GLU A 55 -3.59 -8.60 8.92
N THR A 56 -3.44 -7.46 8.25
CA THR A 56 -3.21 -7.41 6.80
C THR A 56 -1.73 -7.35 6.51
N LEU A 57 -1.26 -8.27 5.68
CA LEU A 57 0.09 -8.27 5.13
C LEU A 57 0.05 -7.95 3.65
N ALA A 58 1.19 -7.61 3.08
CA ALA A 58 1.41 -7.59 1.64
C ALA A 58 2.61 -8.47 1.30
N VAL A 59 2.42 -9.44 0.42
CA VAL A 59 3.50 -10.30 -0.07
C VAL A 59 4.10 -9.65 -1.31
N THR A 60 5.38 -9.29 -1.24
CA THR A 60 6.11 -8.67 -2.34
C THR A 60 6.43 -9.66 -3.45
N GLU A 61 6.78 -9.17 -4.62
CA GLU A 61 7.18 -9.98 -5.77
C GLU A 61 8.37 -10.92 -5.49
N ASP A 62 9.26 -10.53 -4.56
CA ASP A 62 10.38 -11.36 -4.10
C ASP A 62 10.02 -12.30 -2.93
N GLY A 63 8.73 -12.42 -2.59
CA GLY A 63 8.20 -13.37 -1.61
C GLY A 63 8.30 -12.92 -0.15
N ARG A 64 8.66 -11.66 0.12
CA ARG A 64 8.73 -11.13 1.49
C ARG A 64 7.36 -10.62 1.95
N ALA A 65 7.01 -10.89 3.20
CA ALA A 65 5.77 -10.39 3.79
C ALA A 65 6.00 -9.03 4.46
N LEU A 66 5.15 -8.05 4.16
CA LEU A 66 5.16 -6.71 4.74
C LEU A 66 3.91 -6.49 5.61
N GLU A 67 4.09 -6.08 6.86
CA GLU A 67 3.01 -5.68 7.74
C GLU A 67 2.42 -4.35 7.30
N LEU A 68 1.11 -4.36 7.01
CA LEU A 68 0.38 -3.16 6.61
C LEU A 68 -0.45 -2.62 7.78
N PRO A 69 -0.24 -1.38 8.21
CA PRO A 69 -0.98 -0.79 9.32
C PRO A 69 -2.41 -0.35 8.96
N THR A 70 -2.87 -0.63 7.74
CA THR A 70 -4.15 -0.12 7.18
C THR A 70 -5.03 -1.27 6.69
N GLY A 71 -5.57 -2.06 7.62
CA GLY A 71 -6.23 -3.33 7.31
C GLY A 71 -7.64 -3.27 6.68
N LYS A 72 -8.10 -2.11 6.19
CA LYS A 72 -9.47 -1.96 5.63
C LYS A 72 -9.55 -1.32 4.24
N ALA A 73 -8.44 -0.81 3.69
CA ALA A 73 -8.50 0.00 2.48
C ALA A 73 -8.42 -0.80 1.17
N PHE A 74 -7.87 -2.01 1.21
CA PHE A 74 -7.62 -2.84 0.04
C PHE A 74 -8.21 -4.23 0.25
N GLY A 75 -8.71 -4.86 -0.82
CA GLY A 75 -9.27 -6.20 -0.75
C GLY A 75 -8.18 -7.28 -0.60
N LEU A 76 -8.56 -8.47 -0.13
CA LEU A 76 -7.68 -9.64 -0.19
C LEU A 76 -7.25 -9.92 -1.64
N ALA A 77 -6.02 -10.37 -1.82
CA ALA A 77 -5.41 -10.71 -3.11
C ALA A 77 -5.26 -9.54 -4.08
N GLU A 78 -5.46 -8.31 -3.62
CA GLU A 78 -5.37 -7.11 -4.46
C GLU A 78 -3.91 -6.71 -4.73
N PRO A 79 -3.55 -6.38 -5.98
CA PRO A 79 -2.26 -5.81 -6.33
C PRO A 79 -2.12 -4.41 -5.75
N VAL A 80 -1.01 -4.19 -5.05
CA VAL A 80 -0.65 -2.90 -4.44
C VAL A 80 0.81 -2.56 -4.70
N VAL A 81 1.11 -1.26 -4.64
CA VAL A 81 2.46 -0.73 -4.57
C VAL A 81 2.67 -0.17 -3.17
N VAL A 82 3.61 -0.75 -2.44
CA VAL A 82 3.99 -0.34 -1.10
C VAL A 82 5.22 0.53 -1.18
N ARG A 83 5.12 1.77 -0.71
CA ARG A 83 6.27 2.67 -0.61
C ARG A 83 6.93 2.51 0.75
N LEU A 84 8.20 2.14 0.77
CA LEU A 84 9.00 1.97 1.99
C LEU A 84 9.98 3.12 2.18
N SER A 85 10.30 3.42 3.44
CA SER A 85 11.43 4.29 3.79
C SER A 85 12.74 3.63 3.38
N SER A 86 13.57 4.33 2.62
CA SER A 86 14.93 3.84 2.31
C SER A 86 15.85 3.79 3.54
N LEU A 87 15.50 4.51 4.61
CA LEU A 87 16.28 4.55 5.84
C LEU A 87 15.83 3.48 6.85
N THR A 88 14.52 3.29 7.00
CA THR A 88 13.96 2.48 8.10
C THR A 88 13.22 1.23 7.63
N GLY A 89 12.96 1.07 6.33
CA GLY A 89 12.18 -0.05 5.80
C GLY A 89 10.72 -0.07 6.26
N ARG A 90 10.22 1.03 6.84
CA ARG A 90 8.82 1.18 7.27
C ARG A 90 7.92 1.54 6.10
N VAL A 91 6.67 1.10 6.15
CA VAL A 91 5.64 1.48 5.18
C VAL A 91 5.31 2.97 5.34
N LEU A 92 5.54 3.74 4.27
CA LEU A 92 5.18 5.16 4.17
C LEU A 92 3.76 5.31 3.62
N SER A 93 3.43 4.53 2.58
CA SER A 93 2.12 4.50 1.96
C SER A 93 1.89 3.20 1.21
N VAL A 94 0.62 2.89 0.96
CA VAL A 94 0.17 1.76 0.15
C VAL A 94 -0.76 2.33 -0.92
N ARG A 95 -0.49 2.01 -2.19
CA ARG A 95 -1.30 2.42 -3.33
C ARG A 95 -1.93 1.18 -3.97
N GLY A 96 -3.24 1.22 -4.19
CA GLY A 96 -3.97 0.25 -5.02
C GLY A 96 -4.55 0.93 -6.26
N ALA A 97 -5.35 0.20 -7.03
CA ALA A 97 -5.99 0.73 -8.24
C ALA A 97 -6.97 1.87 -7.96
N ALA A 98 -7.63 1.83 -6.80
CA ALA A 98 -8.71 2.75 -6.43
C ALA A 98 -8.23 3.98 -5.64
N GLY A 99 -6.98 3.99 -5.15
CA GLY A 99 -6.48 5.08 -4.34
C GLY A 99 -5.17 4.78 -3.61
N ILE A 100 -4.73 5.77 -2.83
CA ILE A 100 -3.54 5.70 -1.99
C ILE A 100 -3.93 5.91 -0.53
N VAL A 101 -3.33 5.13 0.35
CA VAL A 101 -3.41 5.31 1.80
C VAL A 101 -2.03 5.68 2.31
N GLU A 102 -1.95 6.87 2.89
CA GLU A 102 -0.75 7.29 3.62
C GLU A 102 -0.79 6.69 5.02
N VAL A 103 0.25 5.94 5.34
CA VAL A 103 0.36 5.22 6.62
C VAL A 103 0.82 6.16 7.74
N HIS A 104 1.52 7.24 7.39
CA HIS A 104 1.93 8.23 8.37
C HIS A 104 0.73 9.01 8.90
N HIS A 105 0.36 8.75 10.15
CA HIS A 105 -0.63 9.55 10.87
C HIS A 105 -0.17 11.02 10.89
N PRO A 106 -0.81 11.93 10.13
CA PRO A 106 -0.41 13.34 10.12
C PRO A 106 -0.56 13.96 11.51
N GLY A 107 -1.53 13.49 12.31
CA GLY A 107 -1.78 13.94 13.68
C GLY A 107 -0.63 13.64 14.65
N GLU A 108 -0.06 12.44 14.62
CA GLU A 108 1.08 12.08 15.48
C GLU A 108 2.35 12.83 15.09
N LYS A 109 2.57 13.03 13.79
CA LYS A 109 3.67 13.85 13.27
C LYS A 109 3.54 15.31 13.73
N ILE A 110 2.35 15.90 13.65
CA ILE A 110 2.09 17.27 14.09
C ILE A 110 2.22 17.38 15.62
N ALA A 111 1.65 16.43 16.38
CA ALA A 111 1.73 16.43 17.84
C ALA A 111 3.17 16.29 18.31
N ALA A 112 3.93 15.36 17.75
CA ALA A 112 5.31 15.11 18.14
C ALA A 112 6.26 16.23 17.66
N MET A 113 6.01 16.86 16.50
CA MET A 113 6.72 18.09 16.10
C MET A 113 6.40 19.26 17.02
N SER A 114 5.14 19.41 17.45
CA SER A 114 4.72 20.49 18.36
C SER A 114 5.32 20.33 19.76
N ILE A 115 5.32 19.10 20.29
CA ILE A 115 5.98 18.76 21.56
C ILE A 115 7.48 18.98 21.44
N GLY A 116 8.10 18.53 20.34
CA GLY A 116 9.52 18.73 20.05
C GLY A 116 9.90 20.22 19.99
N GLY A 117 9.09 21.04 19.33
CA GLY A 117 9.27 22.49 19.24
C GLY A 117 9.12 23.19 20.60
N ALA A 118 8.09 22.85 21.37
CA ALA A 118 7.88 23.39 22.72
C ALA A 118 9.05 23.06 23.67
N LEU A 119 9.55 21.82 23.59
CA LEU A 119 10.71 21.36 24.34
C LEU A 119 12.01 22.06 23.92
N LEU A 120 12.17 22.37 22.63
CA LEU A 120 13.30 23.14 22.10
C LEU A 120 13.31 24.58 22.64
N VAL A 121 12.15 25.24 22.64
CA VAL A 121 11.98 26.59 23.19
C VAL A 121 12.27 26.61 24.69
N LEU A 122 11.74 25.64 25.44
CA LEU A 122 12.03 25.48 26.87
C LEU A 122 13.53 25.24 27.12
N GLY A 123 14.17 24.39 26.34
CA GLY A 123 15.61 24.14 26.41
C GLY A 123 16.44 25.41 26.13
N ALA A 124 16.07 26.18 25.09
CA ALA A 124 16.72 27.43 24.73
C ALA A 124 16.58 28.50 25.83
N VAL A 125 15.38 28.65 26.41
CA VAL A 125 15.13 29.59 27.52
C VAL A 125 15.95 29.21 28.75
N VAL A 126 16.04 27.91 29.07
CA VAL A 126 16.84 27.44 30.21
C VAL A 126 18.34 27.63 29.97
N VAL A 127 18.84 27.38 28.76
CA VAL A 127 20.24 27.67 28.41
C VAL A 127 20.53 29.17 28.47
N PHE A 128 19.65 30.01 27.92
CA PHE A 128 19.83 31.46 27.91
C PHE A 128 19.77 32.07 29.32
N SER A 129 18.94 31.52 30.21
CA SER A 129 18.84 31.95 31.62
C SER A 129 19.91 31.37 32.54
N ALA A 130 20.50 30.21 32.21
CA ALA A 130 21.47 29.52 33.07
C ALA A 130 22.95 29.71 32.68
N VAL A 131 23.27 30.30 31.52
CA VAL A 131 24.66 30.51 31.10
C VAL A 131 25.17 31.87 31.58
N ARG A 132 25.73 31.90 32.79
CA ARG A 132 26.92 32.71 33.09
C ARG A 132 28.17 31.92 32.66
N PRO A 133 29.24 32.59 32.19
CA PRO A 133 30.37 31.93 31.54
C PRO A 133 31.28 31.29 32.59
N VAL A 134 30.98 30.07 33.04
CA VAL A 134 31.90 29.32 33.90
C VAL A 134 31.98 27.85 33.50
N THR A 135 33.14 27.52 32.92
CA THR A 135 33.87 26.24 32.88
C THR A 135 33.40 25.09 31.98
N ALA A 136 34.36 24.65 31.16
CA ALA A 136 34.39 23.53 30.22
C ALA A 136 34.17 22.12 30.82
N ARG A 137 33.75 21.99 32.09
CA ARG A 137 33.50 20.69 32.75
C ARG A 137 32.11 20.12 32.46
N LYS A 138 31.24 20.89 31.77
CA LYS A 138 29.89 20.48 31.34
C LYS A 138 29.85 19.78 29.96
N SER A 139 30.99 19.64 29.26
CA SER A 139 31.02 19.06 27.91
C SER A 139 30.80 17.54 27.88
N LEU A 140 31.20 16.81 28.92
CA LEU A 140 31.04 15.34 29.01
C LEU A 140 29.57 14.92 29.07
N TRP A 141 28.72 15.66 29.78
CA TRP A 141 27.27 15.40 29.83
C TRP A 141 26.59 15.76 28.51
N PHE A 142 27.08 16.78 27.82
CA PHE A 142 26.63 17.16 26.49
C PHE A 142 27.00 16.10 25.44
N LEU A 143 28.21 15.54 25.53
CA LEU A 143 28.68 14.42 24.71
C LEU A 143 27.94 13.12 25.01
N ALA A 144 27.61 12.83 26.27
CA ALA A 144 26.80 11.66 26.62
C ALA A 144 25.35 11.80 26.13
N GLY A 145 24.77 13.01 26.23
CA GLY A 145 23.46 13.32 25.63
C GLY A 145 23.48 13.22 24.10
N PHE A 146 24.56 13.68 23.46
CA PHE A 146 24.76 13.54 22.01
C PHE A 146 24.98 12.09 21.60
N ALA A 147 25.75 11.30 22.34
CA ALA A 147 25.97 9.89 22.08
C ALA A 147 24.71 9.05 22.31
N PHE A 148 23.89 9.39 23.31
CA PHE A 148 22.58 8.77 23.53
C PHE A 148 21.58 9.17 22.45
N ALA A 149 21.56 10.44 22.02
CA ALA A 149 20.76 10.89 20.89
C ALA A 149 21.19 10.20 19.59
N ALA A 150 22.50 10.12 19.34
CA ALA A 150 23.06 9.39 18.20
C ALA A 150 22.72 7.90 18.29
N TYR A 151 22.80 7.28 19.47
CA TYR A 151 22.36 5.90 19.68
C TYR A 151 20.87 5.74 19.43
N VAL A 152 19.99 6.65 19.88
CA VAL A 152 18.54 6.57 19.57
C VAL A 152 18.27 6.79 18.07
N VAL A 153 19.11 7.58 17.38
CA VAL A 153 19.08 7.85 15.93
C VAL A 153 19.77 6.76 15.10
N LEU A 154 20.55 5.86 15.69
CA LEU A 154 21.35 4.86 14.96
C LEU A 154 21.11 3.42 15.42
N ALA A 155 20.61 3.21 16.64
CA ALA A 155 20.41 1.90 17.23
C ALA A 155 19.12 1.27 16.72
N PRO A 156 19.18 0.16 15.95
CA PRO A 156 18.04 -0.50 15.29
C PRO A 156 16.85 -0.77 16.21
N LEU A 157 17.09 -0.91 17.52
CA LEU A 157 16.08 -1.19 18.54
C LEU A 157 15.14 0.00 18.82
N GLY A 158 15.54 1.24 18.50
CA GLY A 158 14.67 2.43 18.51
C GLY A 158 13.93 2.68 17.19
N PHE A 159 14.19 1.87 16.16
CA PHE A 159 13.69 2.07 14.79
C PHE A 159 12.36 1.39 14.48
N GLY A 160 11.80 0.64 15.44
CA GLY A 160 10.68 -0.27 15.19
C GLY A 160 11.16 -1.47 14.37
N ALA A 161 10.49 -2.60 14.53
CA ALA A 161 10.71 -3.74 13.65
C ALA A 161 10.57 -3.27 12.18
N THR A 162 11.39 -3.82 11.29
CA THR A 162 11.18 -3.64 9.85
C THR A 162 9.74 -4.03 9.51
N ALA A 163 9.14 -3.45 8.46
CA ALA A 163 7.82 -3.91 8.02
C ALA A 163 7.83 -5.41 7.64
N TYR A 164 9.00 -6.01 7.43
CA TYR A 164 9.13 -7.41 7.12
C TYR A 164 8.80 -8.34 8.30
N ARG A 165 7.99 -9.36 8.02
CA ARG A 165 7.80 -10.54 8.90
C ARG A 165 8.34 -11.82 8.26
N GLU A 166 8.53 -12.84 9.09
CA GLU A 166 8.75 -14.20 8.61
C GLU A 166 7.56 -14.68 7.75
N ALA A 167 7.87 -15.56 6.80
CA ALA A 167 7.06 -15.88 5.64
C ALA A 167 5.55 -16.04 5.92
N ALA A 168 4.73 -15.37 5.13
CA ALA A 168 3.28 -15.51 5.16
C ALA A 168 2.84 -16.71 4.31
N GLU A 169 1.71 -17.31 4.68
CA GLU A 169 1.05 -18.32 3.85
C GLU A 169 0.65 -17.73 2.48
N PRO A 170 0.65 -18.56 1.41
CA PRO A 170 0.27 -18.11 0.08
C PRO A 170 -1.14 -17.51 0.06
N VAL A 171 -1.33 -16.49 -0.79
CA VAL A 171 -2.62 -15.80 -0.92
C VAL A 171 -3.68 -16.80 -1.39
N PRO A 172 -4.78 -17.00 -0.64
CA PRO A 172 -5.79 -17.97 -1.04
C PRO A 172 -6.50 -17.52 -2.33
N ASN A 173 -6.64 -18.45 -3.27
CA ASN A 173 -7.38 -18.23 -4.51
C ASN A 173 -8.90 -18.24 -4.23
N LEU A 174 -9.44 -17.08 -3.88
CA LEU A 174 -10.87 -16.92 -3.59
C LEU A 174 -11.79 -17.08 -4.81
N TRP A 175 -11.23 -17.05 -6.02
CA TRP A 175 -12.00 -17.14 -7.26
C TRP A 175 -12.55 -18.55 -7.49
N GLU A 176 -11.77 -19.59 -7.16
CA GLU A 176 -12.21 -20.99 -7.29
C GLU A 176 -13.31 -21.31 -6.27
N HIS A 177 -13.17 -20.84 -5.03
CA HIS A 177 -14.18 -21.02 -3.97
C HIS A 177 -15.53 -20.40 -4.35
N ARG A 178 -15.53 -19.23 -4.99
CA ARG A 178 -16.76 -18.60 -5.49
C ARG A 178 -17.51 -19.50 -6.48
N ARG A 179 -16.78 -20.27 -7.31
CA ARG A 179 -17.39 -21.02 -8.43
C ARG A 179 -17.85 -22.42 -8.07
N GLU A 180 -17.31 -23.02 -7.01
CA GLU A 180 -17.83 -24.28 -6.47
C GLU A 180 -19.32 -24.18 -6.08
N ALA A 181 -19.76 -23.00 -5.61
CA ALA A 181 -21.15 -22.79 -5.18
C ALA A 181 -22.16 -22.60 -6.34
N TRP A 182 -21.71 -22.16 -7.53
CA TRP A 182 -22.60 -21.73 -8.62
C TRP A 182 -22.41 -22.49 -9.94
N GLY A 183 -21.36 -23.32 -10.04
CA GLY A 183 -21.00 -24.03 -11.26
C GLY A 183 -20.20 -23.17 -12.26
N PRO A 184 -19.54 -23.79 -13.25
CA PRO A 184 -18.70 -23.07 -14.19
C PRO A 184 -19.54 -22.29 -15.22
N PRO A 185 -19.30 -20.98 -15.40
CA PRO A 185 -19.98 -20.18 -16.43
C PRO A 185 -19.57 -20.60 -17.85
N PRO A 186 -20.38 -20.26 -18.88
CA PRO A 186 -20.05 -20.53 -20.27
C PRO A 186 -18.73 -19.88 -20.67
N VAL A 187 -17.93 -20.60 -21.48
CA VAL A 187 -16.64 -20.11 -21.98
C VAL A 187 -16.74 -19.83 -23.47
N ILE A 188 -16.33 -18.63 -23.84
CA ILE A 188 -16.32 -18.10 -25.21
C ILE A 188 -14.89 -17.99 -25.70
N GLY A 189 -14.68 -18.37 -26.95
CA GLY A 189 -13.36 -18.37 -27.58
C GLY A 189 -12.84 -16.96 -27.82
N LYS A 190 -11.52 -16.84 -27.91
CA LYS A 190 -10.84 -15.58 -28.20
C LYS A 190 -11.35 -14.94 -29.51
N GLY A 191 -11.54 -13.63 -29.48
CA GLY A 191 -12.01 -12.84 -30.62
C GLY A 191 -13.51 -12.96 -30.91
N GLN A 192 -14.23 -13.85 -30.24
CA GLN A 192 -15.69 -13.92 -30.29
C GLN A 192 -16.32 -12.91 -29.31
N ALA A 193 -17.61 -12.61 -29.50
CA ALA A 193 -18.38 -11.78 -28.59
C ALA A 193 -18.97 -12.63 -27.46
N ALA A 194 -18.60 -12.35 -26.22
CA ALA A 194 -19.24 -12.88 -25.03
C ALA A 194 -20.54 -12.11 -24.75
N VAL A 195 -21.66 -12.82 -24.66
CA VAL A 195 -22.98 -12.23 -24.46
C VAL A 195 -23.50 -12.59 -23.07
N SER A 196 -23.71 -11.58 -22.23
CA SER A 196 -24.28 -11.69 -20.89
C SER A 196 -25.53 -10.81 -20.81
N GLY A 197 -26.71 -11.45 -20.81
CA GLY A 197 -27.98 -10.72 -20.85
C GLY A 197 -28.12 -9.92 -22.16
N GLU A 198 -28.27 -8.60 -22.04
CA GLU A 198 -28.33 -7.69 -23.19
C GLU A 198 -26.97 -7.15 -23.63
N SER A 199 -25.92 -7.38 -22.83
CA SER A 199 -24.58 -6.88 -23.08
C SER A 199 -23.79 -7.89 -23.92
N ALA A 200 -23.10 -7.40 -24.95
CA ALA A 200 -22.14 -8.18 -25.72
C ALA A 200 -20.77 -7.52 -25.62
N VAL A 201 -19.72 -8.29 -25.36
CA VAL A 201 -18.34 -7.78 -25.21
C VAL A 201 -17.40 -8.66 -26.02
N ARG A 202 -16.52 -8.01 -26.79
CA ARG A 202 -15.47 -8.65 -27.58
C ARG A 202 -14.14 -8.00 -27.26
N VAL A 203 -13.12 -8.81 -27.03
CA VAL A 203 -11.74 -8.35 -26.89
C VAL A 203 -11.08 -8.39 -28.26
N LEU A 204 -10.57 -7.25 -28.70
CA LEU A 204 -9.85 -7.09 -29.96
C LEU A 204 -8.35 -7.32 -29.79
N GLU A 205 -7.79 -6.80 -28.69
CA GLU A 205 -6.36 -6.81 -28.44
C GLU A 205 -6.09 -6.89 -26.94
N SER A 206 -4.97 -7.51 -26.57
CA SER A 206 -4.49 -7.62 -25.19
C SER A 206 -3.00 -7.32 -25.15
N ARG A 207 -2.59 -6.40 -24.27
CA ARG A 207 -1.17 -6.01 -24.08
C ARG A 207 -0.83 -5.98 -22.59
N SER A 208 0.37 -6.43 -22.24
CA SER A 208 0.84 -6.52 -20.85
C SER A 208 1.69 -5.30 -20.46
N GLU A 209 1.18 -4.11 -20.77
CA GLU A 209 1.81 -2.83 -20.46
C GLU A 209 0.76 -1.72 -20.31
N PRO A 210 1.07 -0.65 -19.55
CA PRO A 210 0.22 0.54 -19.52
C PRO A 210 0.09 1.16 -20.92
N PRO A 211 -1.08 1.67 -21.31
CA PRO A 211 -1.23 2.36 -22.58
C PRO A 211 -0.50 3.70 -22.58
N GLU A 212 -0.16 4.19 -23.77
CA GLU A 212 0.49 5.48 -23.95
C GLU A 212 -0.37 6.63 -23.40
N GLY A 213 0.24 7.56 -22.67
CA GLY A 213 -0.45 8.67 -22.03
C GLY A 213 -1.11 8.34 -20.68
N ALA A 214 -0.94 7.13 -20.16
CA ALA A 214 -1.41 6.79 -18.81
C ALA A 214 -0.68 7.59 -17.73
N GLU A 215 -1.38 7.85 -16.62
CA GLU A 215 -0.76 8.51 -15.48
C GLU A 215 0.47 7.73 -14.97
N VAL A 216 1.50 8.47 -14.59
CA VAL A 216 2.82 7.93 -14.20
C VAL A 216 2.73 6.89 -13.10
N TRP A 217 1.79 7.03 -12.16
CA TRP A 217 1.66 6.07 -11.04
C TRP A 217 1.33 4.65 -11.50
N LEU A 218 0.69 4.49 -12.66
CA LEU A 218 0.29 3.20 -13.19
C LEU A 218 1.50 2.35 -13.61
N SER A 219 2.63 3.00 -13.97
CA SER A 219 3.90 2.33 -14.25
C SER A 219 4.51 1.61 -13.04
N GLY A 220 4.06 1.97 -11.83
CA GLY A 220 4.43 1.27 -10.59
C GLY A 220 3.87 -0.15 -10.51
N PHE A 221 2.87 -0.51 -11.32
CA PHE A 221 2.19 -1.80 -11.31
C PHE A 221 2.55 -2.66 -12.52
N HIS A 222 2.22 -3.96 -12.46
CA HIS A 222 1.99 -4.75 -13.67
C HIS A 222 0.58 -4.43 -14.19
N VAL A 223 0.47 -4.21 -15.49
CA VAL A 223 -0.79 -3.76 -16.11
C VAL A 223 -1.13 -4.64 -17.29
N LEU A 224 -2.39 -5.07 -17.35
CA LEU A 224 -2.99 -5.66 -18.52
C LEU A 224 -3.97 -4.66 -19.14
N THR A 225 -3.72 -4.31 -20.39
CA THR A 225 -4.56 -3.40 -21.17
C THR A 225 -5.28 -4.20 -22.24
N LEU A 226 -6.61 -4.12 -22.22
CA LEU A 226 -7.49 -4.74 -23.21
C LEU A 226 -8.14 -3.67 -24.07
N ARG A 227 -8.10 -3.86 -25.39
CA ARG A 227 -8.93 -3.11 -26.31
C ARG A 227 -10.22 -3.87 -26.53
N ILE A 228 -11.35 -3.27 -26.20
CA ILE A 228 -12.65 -3.93 -26.24
C ILE A 228 -13.66 -3.19 -27.12
N GLU A 229 -14.59 -3.96 -27.65
CA GLU A 229 -15.85 -3.50 -28.21
C GLU A 229 -16.98 -4.10 -27.39
N ALA A 230 -17.97 -3.28 -27.09
CA ALA A 230 -19.12 -3.63 -26.30
C ALA A 230 -20.39 -3.06 -26.94
N SER A 231 -21.49 -3.79 -26.78
CA SER A 231 -22.82 -3.31 -27.10
C SER A 231 -23.68 -3.40 -25.85
N ARG A 232 -24.43 -2.33 -25.57
CA ARG A 232 -25.40 -2.24 -24.46
C ARG A 232 -24.80 -2.69 -23.12
N MET A 233 -23.62 -2.18 -22.76
CA MET A 233 -22.93 -2.59 -21.54
C MET A 233 -23.70 -2.21 -20.27
N GLY A 234 -24.36 -1.05 -20.23
CA GLY A 234 -25.10 -0.62 -19.03
C GLY A 234 -24.23 -0.73 -17.76
N ASP A 235 -24.75 -1.41 -16.73
CA ASP A 235 -24.06 -1.68 -15.46
C ASP A 235 -23.33 -3.04 -15.42
N THR A 236 -23.10 -3.67 -16.58
CA THR A 236 -22.40 -4.95 -16.68
C THR A 236 -20.94 -4.80 -16.25
N ALA A 237 -20.54 -5.59 -15.27
CA ALA A 237 -19.18 -5.57 -14.75
C ALA A 237 -18.20 -6.26 -15.73
N LEU A 238 -16.97 -5.75 -15.73
CA LEU A 238 -15.82 -6.34 -16.41
C LEU A 238 -14.75 -6.62 -15.37
N GLU A 239 -14.45 -7.90 -15.16
CA GLU A 239 -13.46 -8.38 -14.21
C GLU A 239 -12.50 -9.34 -14.89
N LEU A 240 -11.27 -9.47 -14.40
CA LEU A 240 -10.40 -10.57 -14.80
C LEU A 240 -10.53 -11.70 -13.79
N SER A 241 -10.47 -12.94 -14.27
CA SER A 241 -10.41 -14.10 -13.37
C SER A 241 -9.19 -14.01 -12.47
N ALA A 242 -9.33 -14.25 -11.16
CA ALA A 242 -8.15 -14.41 -10.31
C ALA A 242 -7.42 -15.73 -10.60
N ASP A 243 -6.15 -15.79 -10.26
CA ASP A 243 -5.35 -17.02 -10.28
C ASP A 243 -4.62 -17.20 -8.93
N GLU A 244 -3.66 -18.12 -8.88
CA GLU A 244 -2.84 -18.39 -7.69
C GLU A 244 -1.97 -17.19 -7.23
N HIS A 245 -1.78 -16.19 -8.10
CA HIS A 245 -0.99 -14.99 -7.81
C HIS A 245 -1.85 -13.86 -7.22
N GLY A 246 -3.17 -13.93 -7.40
CA GLY A 246 -4.13 -13.02 -6.77
C GLY A 246 -5.22 -12.51 -7.72
N ALA A 247 -5.90 -11.45 -7.29
CA ALA A 247 -7.09 -10.91 -7.92
C ALA A 247 -6.81 -9.56 -8.61
N PRO A 248 -6.80 -9.51 -9.96
CA PRO A 248 -6.63 -8.25 -10.67
C PRO A 248 -7.70 -7.21 -10.32
N ARG A 249 -7.35 -5.93 -10.46
CA ARG A 249 -8.30 -4.83 -10.27
C ARG A 249 -8.39 -3.95 -11.51
N ARG A 250 -9.62 -3.67 -11.92
CA ARG A 250 -9.90 -2.72 -13.00
C ARG A 250 -9.54 -1.30 -12.55
N VAL A 251 -8.83 -0.59 -13.41
CA VAL A 251 -8.52 0.84 -13.25
C VAL A 251 -9.61 1.66 -13.94
N LYS A 252 -10.15 2.65 -13.23
CA LYS A 252 -11.14 3.56 -13.79
C LYS A 252 -10.50 4.42 -14.89
N ASP A 253 -11.20 4.52 -16.03
CA ASP A 253 -10.82 5.34 -17.18
C ASP A 253 -9.36 5.14 -17.65
N CYS A 254 -8.78 3.94 -17.42
CA CYS A 254 -7.37 3.64 -17.70
C CYS A 254 -6.38 4.71 -17.17
N ALA A 255 -6.74 5.39 -16.06
CA ALA A 255 -6.02 6.55 -15.54
C ALA A 255 -5.93 7.72 -16.54
N GLY A 256 -7.09 8.14 -17.08
CA GLY A 256 -7.23 9.38 -17.85
C GLY A 256 -6.78 9.31 -19.32
N VAL A 257 -6.59 8.10 -19.85
CA VAL A 257 -5.98 7.90 -21.17
C VAL A 257 -6.96 8.25 -22.30
N PRO A 258 -6.49 8.90 -23.39
CA PRO A 258 -7.28 9.06 -24.60
C PRO A 258 -7.76 7.71 -25.16
N GLY A 259 -9.06 7.56 -25.41
CA GLY A 259 -9.63 6.28 -25.84
C GLY A 259 -9.87 5.30 -24.69
N ALA A 260 -9.89 5.78 -23.44
CA ALA A 260 -10.51 5.07 -22.33
C ALA A 260 -11.92 4.61 -22.71
N PHE A 261 -12.28 3.43 -22.23
CA PHE A 261 -13.53 2.79 -22.59
C PHE A 261 -14.76 3.65 -22.26
N ASP A 262 -15.56 3.95 -23.29
CA ASP A 262 -16.69 4.89 -23.22
C ASP A 262 -18.05 4.22 -22.97
N GLY A 263 -18.07 2.89 -22.76
CA GLY A 263 -19.30 2.09 -22.68
C GLY A 263 -19.57 1.27 -23.94
N SER A 264 -18.91 1.59 -25.05
CA SER A 264 -19.06 0.92 -26.34
C SER A 264 -17.73 0.45 -26.93
N THR A 265 -16.67 1.26 -26.86
CA THR A 265 -15.35 0.86 -27.36
C THR A 265 -14.27 1.57 -26.58
N GLY A 266 -13.06 0.99 -26.60
CA GLY A 266 -11.88 1.63 -26.06
C GLY A 266 -11.03 0.71 -25.21
N LEU A 267 -10.23 1.33 -24.34
CA LEU A 267 -9.24 0.66 -23.52
C LEU A 267 -9.78 0.42 -22.11
N VAL A 268 -9.59 -0.81 -21.63
CA VAL A 268 -9.81 -1.19 -20.23
C VAL A 268 -8.49 -1.69 -19.66
N CYS A 269 -8.11 -1.15 -18.52
CA CYS A 269 -6.83 -1.43 -17.88
C CYS A 269 -7.08 -2.14 -16.56
N PHE A 270 -6.23 -3.11 -16.26
CA PHE A 270 -6.24 -3.84 -15.00
C PHE A 270 -4.84 -3.78 -14.40
N VAL A 271 -4.73 -3.44 -13.12
CA VAL A 271 -3.53 -3.79 -12.36
C VAL A 271 -3.61 -5.26 -12.00
N VAL A 272 -2.54 -6.00 -12.25
CA VAL A 272 -2.48 -7.45 -12.05
C VAL A 272 -1.40 -7.81 -11.04
N PRO A 273 -1.54 -8.93 -10.32
CA PRO A 273 -0.47 -9.44 -9.47
C PRO A 273 0.81 -9.75 -10.26
N PRO A 274 2.00 -9.69 -9.63
CA PRO A 274 3.23 -10.21 -10.23
C PRO A 274 3.06 -11.70 -10.59
N GLY A 275 3.50 -12.10 -11.79
CA GLY A 275 3.36 -13.48 -12.28
C GLY A 275 1.98 -13.85 -12.83
N TYR A 276 0.97 -12.96 -12.72
CA TYR A 276 -0.39 -13.21 -13.18
C TYR A 276 -0.46 -13.59 -14.67
N GLN A 277 -1.19 -14.66 -14.97
CA GLN A 277 -1.41 -15.11 -16.35
C GLN A 277 -2.87 -14.88 -16.77
N PRO A 278 -3.13 -13.98 -17.75
CA PRO A 278 -4.49 -13.66 -18.15
C PRO A 278 -5.15 -14.83 -18.88
N LYS A 279 -6.09 -15.51 -18.20
CA LYS A 279 -6.87 -16.60 -18.80
C LYS A 279 -8.22 -16.11 -19.33
N TYR A 280 -9.02 -15.49 -18.46
CA TYR A 280 -10.40 -15.11 -18.78
C TYR A 280 -10.72 -13.66 -18.40
N LEU A 281 -11.43 -12.98 -19.30
CA LEU A 281 -12.23 -11.80 -18.97
C LEU A 281 -13.63 -12.26 -18.60
N VAL A 282 -14.09 -11.86 -17.43
CA VAL A 282 -15.42 -12.14 -16.89
C VAL A 282 -16.33 -10.98 -17.28
N VAL A 283 -17.45 -11.29 -17.92
CA VAL A 283 -18.45 -10.33 -18.36
C VAL A 283 -19.76 -10.67 -17.67
N GLY A 284 -20.33 -9.72 -16.92
CA GLY A 284 -21.63 -9.92 -16.25
C GLY A 284 -21.58 -9.84 -14.73
N LYS A 285 -22.66 -10.29 -14.11
CA LYS A 285 -22.81 -10.47 -12.66
C LYS A 285 -22.94 -11.97 -12.38
N LEU A 286 -22.64 -12.39 -11.15
CA LEU A 286 -22.58 -13.78 -10.67
C LEU A 286 -23.66 -14.74 -11.24
N ASP A 287 -24.90 -14.30 -11.41
CA ASP A 287 -26.01 -15.11 -11.93
C ASP A 287 -26.03 -15.28 -13.46
N ARG A 288 -25.22 -14.50 -14.19
CA ARG A 288 -25.19 -14.40 -15.66
C ARG A 288 -23.77 -14.22 -16.23
N GLU A 289 -22.73 -14.62 -15.48
CA GLU A 289 -21.36 -14.44 -15.93
C GLU A 289 -21.06 -15.27 -17.18
N VAL A 290 -20.25 -14.69 -18.07
CA VAL A 290 -19.66 -15.38 -19.21
C VAL A 290 -18.16 -15.12 -19.21
N LEU A 291 -17.38 -16.17 -19.48
CA LEU A 291 -15.93 -16.07 -19.59
C LEU A 291 -15.53 -15.91 -21.05
N LEU A 292 -14.74 -14.89 -21.33
CA LEU A 292 -14.10 -14.69 -22.62
C LEU A 292 -12.62 -15.04 -22.51
N THR A 293 -12.17 -15.98 -23.33
CA THR A 293 -10.76 -16.42 -23.35
C THR A 293 -9.86 -15.32 -23.92
N LEU A 294 -8.77 -15.00 -23.20
CA LEU A 294 -7.81 -13.96 -23.61
C LEU A 294 -6.59 -14.54 -24.37
N GLN A 295 -6.28 -15.81 -24.17
CA GLN A 295 -5.15 -16.51 -24.80
C GLN A 295 -5.58 -17.49 -25.87
#